data_AF-A0A1Q3MN46-F1
#
_entry.id   AF-A0A1Q3MN46-F1
#
_cell.length_a   1.000
_cell.length_b   1.000
_cell.length_c   1.000
_cell.angle_alpha   90.00
_cell.angle_beta   90.00
_cell.angle_gamma   90.00
#
_symmetry.space_group_name_H-M   'P 1'
#
loop_
_entity.id
_entity.type
_entity.pdbx_description
1 polymer ?
#
loop_
_entity_poly.entity_id
_entity_poly.type
_entity_poly.pdbx_seq_one_letter_code
_entity_poly.pdbx_strand_id
1 'polypeptide(L)'
;MPMIHLVDNVIYLNRVDPKITEHYLLTQPDVIDASVWFESGEMRAHVTLLDSTELTPRELRLRCACELGLHHTPKQFVCLSARPRAA
;
A
#
# COMPACT_ATOMS: atom_id res chain seq x y z
N MET A 1 23.46 6.34 -27.44
CA MET A 1 23.34 5.11 -26.65
C MET A 1 22.17 5.27 -25.69
N PRO A 2 21.01 4.63 -25.89
CA PRO A 2 19.94 4.67 -24.92
C PRO A 2 19.98 3.46 -23.97
N MET A 3 19.79 3.76 -22.69
CA MET A 3 19.66 2.84 -21.57
C MET A 3 18.60 1.76 -21.82
N ILE A 4 18.99 0.52 -21.57
CA ILE A 4 18.06 -0.61 -21.41
C ILE A 4 17.39 -0.42 -20.05
N HIS A 5 16.21 0.23 -20.02
CA HIS A 5 15.30 0.08 -18.89
C HIS A 5 14.77 -1.35 -18.95
N LEU A 6 15.30 -2.17 -18.05
CA LEU A 6 14.83 -3.51 -17.75
C LEU A 6 13.43 -3.38 -17.12
N VAL A 7 12.42 -3.14 -17.97
CA VAL A 7 10.99 -3.22 -17.65
C VAL A 7 10.58 -4.69 -17.66
N ASP A 8 11.23 -5.48 -16.80
CA ASP A 8 10.81 -6.83 -16.47
C ASP A 8 9.83 -6.74 -15.30
N ASN A 9 8.71 -7.48 -15.39
CA ASN A 9 7.46 -7.37 -14.61
C ASN A 9 6.58 -6.16 -15.00
N VAL A 10 5.38 -6.29 -15.57
CA VAL A 10 4.28 -7.16 -15.18
C VAL A 10 3.35 -7.30 -16.40
N ILE A 11 3.47 -8.36 -17.18
CA ILE A 11 2.39 -8.81 -18.06
C ILE A 11 1.81 -10.07 -17.42
N TYR A 12 1.13 -9.91 -16.28
CA TYR A 12 0.19 -10.91 -15.80
C TYR A 12 -1.04 -10.22 -15.17
N LEU A 13 -2.10 -10.18 -15.98
CA LEU A 13 -3.53 -10.22 -15.60
C LEU A 13 -4.18 -8.94 -15.02
N ASN A 14 -4.37 -7.96 -15.90
CA ASN A 14 -5.65 -7.28 -16.15
C ASN A 14 -6.60 -7.07 -14.94
N ARG A 15 -6.38 -5.98 -14.18
CA ARG A 15 -7.36 -4.87 -13.91
C ARG A 15 -7.10 -4.06 -12.64
N VAL A 16 -6.22 -4.52 -11.74
CA VAL A 16 -6.02 -3.87 -10.45
C VAL A 16 -4.59 -3.32 -10.37
N ASP A 17 -4.46 -2.00 -10.35
CA ASP A 17 -3.18 -1.33 -10.16
C ASP A 17 -2.90 -1.14 -8.64
N PRO A 18 -1.80 -1.69 -8.10
CA PRO A 18 -1.46 -1.52 -6.68
C PRO A 18 -1.12 -0.07 -6.34
N LYS A 19 -0.72 0.75 -7.33
CA LYS A 19 -0.42 2.18 -7.11
C LYS A 19 -1.64 3.00 -6.75
N ILE A 20 -2.84 2.58 -7.16
CA ILE A 20 -4.08 3.24 -6.72
C ILE A 20 -4.25 3.07 -5.20
N THR A 21 -4.05 1.85 -4.70
CA THR A 21 -4.15 1.55 -3.27
C THR A 21 -3.03 2.22 -2.48
N GLU A 22 -1.79 2.21 -2.99
CA GLU A 22 -0.65 2.90 -2.39
C GLU A 22 -0.94 4.40 -2.23
N HIS A 23 -1.42 5.05 -3.30
CA HIS A 23 -1.72 6.47 -3.29
C HIS A 23 -2.83 6.80 -2.27
N TYR A 24 -3.89 6.01 -2.23
CA TYR A 24 -4.97 6.18 -1.24
C TYR A 24 -4.49 6.02 0.21
N LEU A 25 -3.58 5.07 0.47
CA LEU A 25 -2.98 4.91 1.79
C LEU A 25 -2.16 6.14 2.18
N LEU A 26 -1.38 6.69 1.24
CA LEU A 26 -0.61 7.92 1.44
C LEU A 26 -1.49 9.17 1.65
N THR A 27 -2.76 9.17 1.23
CA THR A 27 -3.67 10.27 1.55
C THR A 27 -4.25 10.19 2.96
N GLN A 28 -4.02 9.11 3.71
CA GLN A 28 -4.51 8.99 5.08
C GLN A 28 -3.63 9.81 6.04
N PRO A 29 -4.21 10.60 6.96
CA PRO A 29 -3.45 11.52 7.82
C PRO A 29 -2.49 10.80 8.78
N ASP A 30 -2.79 9.55 9.12
CA ASP A 30 -2.02 8.73 10.06
C ASP A 30 -0.90 7.93 9.40
N VAL A 31 -0.84 7.93 8.06
CA VAL A 31 0.12 7.16 7.27
C VAL A 31 1.29 8.05 6.89
N ILE A 32 2.50 7.64 7.29
CA ILE A 32 3.76 8.31 6.97
C ILE A 32 4.29 7.82 5.63
N ASP A 33 4.19 6.51 5.41
CA ASP A 33 4.69 5.83 4.22
C ASP A 33 3.83 4.61 3.92
N ALA A 34 3.67 4.30 2.64
CA ALA A 34 2.98 3.10 2.21
C ALA A 34 3.63 2.56 0.94
N SER A 35 3.74 1.24 0.88
CA SER A 35 4.19 0.50 -0.29
C SER A 35 3.23 -0.65 -0.54
N VAL A 36 2.74 -0.78 -1.78
CA VAL A 36 1.79 -1.84 -2.16
C VAL A 36 2.31 -2.58 -3.38
N TRP A 37 2.27 -3.91 -3.32
CA TRP A 37 2.73 -4.77 -4.41
C TRP A 37 1.92 -6.06 -4.48
N PHE A 38 2.08 -6.77 -5.59
CA PHE A 38 1.59 -8.13 -5.74
C PHE A 38 2.69 -9.14 -5.43
N GLU A 39 2.37 -10.15 -4.62
CA GLU A 39 3.23 -11.29 -4.38
C GLU A 39 2.38 -12.56 -4.44
N SER A 40 2.81 -13.55 -5.25
CA SER A 40 2.10 -14.83 -5.40
C SER A 40 0.60 -14.70 -5.76
N GLY A 41 0.24 -13.68 -6.55
CA GLY A 41 -1.15 -13.42 -6.97
C GLY A 41 -2.01 -12.68 -5.94
N GLU A 42 -1.46 -12.29 -4.79
CA GLU A 42 -2.16 -11.54 -3.76
C GLU A 42 -1.58 -10.14 -3.57
N MET A 43 -2.46 -9.15 -3.32
CA MET A 43 -2.04 -7.80 -3.01
C MET A 43 -1.62 -7.70 -1.53
N ARG A 44 -0.42 -7.15 -1.31
CA ARG A 44 0.17 -6.91 0.00
C ARG A 44 0.49 -5.43 0.19
N ALA A 45 0.35 -4.96 1.42
CA ALA A 45 0.68 -3.60 1.79
C ALA A 45 1.60 -3.56 3.01
N HIS A 46 2.65 -2.76 2.90
CA HIS A 46 3.45 -2.31 4.03
C HIS A 46 3.10 -0.86 4.31
N VAL A 47 2.75 -0.56 5.55
CA VAL A 47 2.26 0.77 5.94
C VAL A 47 3.00 1.22 7.18
N THR A 48 3.65 2.37 7.10
CA THR A 48 4.25 3.03 8.25
C THR A 48 3.27 4.05 8.80
N LEU A 49 2.93 3.91 10.06
CA LEU A 49 1.95 4.71 10.79
C LEU A 49 2.63 5.60 11.83
N LEU A 50 2.03 6.75 12.12
CA LEU A 50 2.42 7.57 13.26
C LEU A 50 2.24 6.80 14.58
N ASP A 51 3.25 6.80 15.46
CA ASP A 51 3.21 6.08 16.75
C ASP A 51 2.01 6.46 17.64
N SER A 52 1.44 7.65 17.43
CA SER A 52 0.26 8.15 18.15
C SER A 52 -1.08 7.67 17.60
N THR A 53 -1.11 6.90 16.51
CA THR A 53 -2.35 6.47 15.88
C THR A 53 -2.85 5.13 16.43
N GLU A 54 -4.17 5.03 16.64
CA GLU A 54 -4.85 3.78 16.97
C GLU A 54 -5.25 2.98 15.72
N LEU A 55 -4.77 3.40 14.54
CA LEU A 55 -5.12 2.79 13.28
C LEU A 55 -4.62 1.35 13.20
N THR A 56 -5.54 0.39 13.17
CA THR A 56 -5.22 -1.02 13.08
C THR A 56 -5.20 -1.50 11.62
N PRO A 57 -4.51 -2.62 11.31
CA PRO A 57 -4.60 -3.27 10.01
C PRO A 57 -6.05 -3.61 9.57
N ARG A 58 -6.96 -3.81 10.54
CA ARG A 58 -8.38 -4.06 10.28
C ARG A 58 -9.08 -2.80 9.77
N GLU A 59 -8.82 -1.66 10.39
CA GLU A 59 -9.38 -0.37 9.97
C GLU A 59 -8.87 0.03 8.58
N LEU A 60 -7.57 -0.13 8.31
CA LEU A 60 -7.00 0.12 6.99
C LEU A 60 -7.66 -0.73 5.89
N ARG A 61 -7.91 -2.00 6.19
CA ARG A 61 -8.59 -2.91 5.27
C ARG A 61 -10.03 -2.49 5.01
N LEU A 62 -10.76 -2.10 6.05
CA LEU A 62 -12.13 -1.61 5.93
C LEU A 62 -12.18 -0.34 5.07
N ARG A 63 -11.29 0.62 5.33
CA ARG A 63 -11.17 1.86 4.56
C ARG A 63 -10.87 1.60 3.08
N CYS A 64 -9.90 0.73 2.78
CA CYS A 64 -9.60 0.33 1.40
C CYS A 64 -10.80 -0.35 0.72
N ALA A 65 -11.51 -1.24 1.44
CA ALA A 65 -12.66 -1.94 0.90
C ALA A 65 -13.86 -1.02 0.62
N CYS A 66 -14.08 -0.01 1.48
CA CYS A 66 -15.13 0.97 1.31
C CYS A 66 -14.84 1.95 0.16
N GLU A 67 -13.63 2.48 0.07
CA GLU A 67 -13.30 3.53 -0.90
C GLU A 67 -12.85 2.98 -2.27
N LEU A 68 -12.06 1.91 -2.29
CA LEU A 68 -11.47 1.37 -3.53
C LEU A 68 -12.13 0.06 -4.00
N GLY A 69 -12.94 -0.56 -3.13
CA GLY A 69 -13.54 -1.86 -3.38
C GLY A 69 -12.63 -3.05 -3.06
N LEU A 70 -13.24 -4.24 -3.00
CA LEU A 70 -12.58 -5.47 -2.54
C LEU A 70 -11.38 -5.89 -3.40
N HIS A 71 -11.39 -5.56 -4.69
CA HIS A 71 -10.30 -5.91 -5.62
C HIS A 71 -9.02 -5.09 -5.38
N HIS A 72 -9.15 -3.87 -4.87
CA HIS A 72 -8.04 -2.98 -4.53
C HIS A 72 -7.65 -3.06 -3.04
N THR A 73 -8.22 -4.03 -2.31
CA THR A 73 -7.96 -4.19 -0.87
C THR A 73 -6.87 -5.23 -0.66
N PRO A 74 -5.72 -4.87 -0.05
CA PRO A 74 -4.68 -5.82 0.30
C PRO A 74 -5.19 -6.92 1.23
N LYS A 75 -4.79 -8.17 0.97
CA LYS A 75 -5.12 -9.31 1.84
C LYS A 75 -4.28 -9.31 3.10
N GLN A 76 -3.05 -8.80 3.00
CA GLN A 76 -2.11 -8.70 4.09
C GLN A 76 -1.65 -7.26 4.25
N PHE A 77 -1.64 -6.83 5.52
CA PHE A 77 -1.13 -5.54 5.95
C PHE A 77 -0.05 -5.79 6.99
N VAL A 78 1.14 -5.28 6.72
CA VAL A 78 2.23 -5.19 7.70
C VAL A 78 2.32 -3.73 8.10
N CYS A 79 1.99 -3.44 9.35
CA CYS A 79 2.05 -2.08 9.88
C CYS A 79 3.27 -1.91 10.78
N LEU A 80 4.04 -0.85 10.54
CA LEU A 80 5.10 -0.39 11.43
C LEU A 80 4.71 0.93 12.07
N SER A 81 5.03 1.10 13.35
CA SER A 81 4.88 2.38 14.02
C SER A 81 6.20 3.15 13.96
N ALA A 82 6.15 4.41 13.53
CA ALA A 82 7.30 5.29 13.54
C ALA A 82 7.00 6.56 14.35
N ARG A 83 7.97 6.95 15.17
CA ARG A 83 7.98 8.26 15.83
C ARG A 83 8.61 9.28 14.88
N PRO A 84 7.96 10.43 14.61
CA PRO A 84 8.62 11.49 13.87
C PRO A 84 9.87 11.92 14.64
N ARG A 85 11.05 11.71 14.04
CA ARG A 85 12.29 12.31 14.54
C ARG A 85 12.32 13.75 14.04
N ALA A 86 12.33 14.70 14.97
CA ALA A 86 12.76 16.06 14.66
C ALA A 86 14.24 16.01 14.24
N ALA A 87 14.54 16.57 13.06
CA ALA A 87 15.91 16.78 12.58
C ALA A 87 16.43 18.13 13.07
#